data_AF-A0A7J7NUD8-F1
#
_entry.id   AF-A0A7J7NUD8-F1
#
_cell.length_a   1.000
_cell.length_b   1.000
_cell.length_c   1.000
_cell.angle_alpha   90.00
_cell.angle_beta   90.00
_cell.angle_gamma   90.00
#
_symmetry.space_group_name_H-M   'P 1'
#
loop_
_entity.id
_entity.type
_entity.pdbx_description
1 polymer ?
#
loop_
_entity_poly.entity_id
_entity_poly.type
_entity_poly.pdbx_seq_one_letter_code
_entity_poly.pdbx_strand_id
1 'polypeptide(L)'
;FAASITMTPVRYALLRQLTPSRDRWHLKVCLSRKWTTRNFTSKEVWGLDMLFIDENEDQIHASAPKDLILQFRDILHREIFSM
;
A
#
# COMPACT_ATOMS: atom_id res chain seq x y z
N PHE A 1 -12.13 12.55 38.67
CA PHE A 1 -11.90 11.36 37.82
C PHE A 1 -11.30 11.83 36.51
N ALA A 2 -9.99 11.68 36.32
CA ALA A 2 -9.35 11.96 35.03
C ALA A 2 -9.33 10.67 34.22
N ALA A 3 -9.99 10.65 33.07
CA ALA A 3 -9.94 9.52 32.16
C ALA A 3 -8.58 9.54 31.44
N SER A 4 -7.73 8.57 31.72
CA SER A 4 -6.49 8.36 30.98
C SER A 4 -6.83 7.92 29.56
N ILE A 5 -6.53 8.75 28.56
CA ILE A 5 -6.62 8.37 27.15
C ILE A 5 -5.54 7.32 26.90
N THR A 6 -5.91 6.05 26.87
CA THR A 6 -5.00 4.99 26.43
C THR A 6 -4.86 5.06 24.91
N MET A 7 -3.81 5.72 24.42
CA MET A 7 -3.35 5.52 23.04
C MET A 7 -2.82 4.08 22.95
N THR A 8 -3.63 3.18 22.42
CA THR A 8 -3.14 1.85 22.05
C THR A 8 -2.12 2.00 20.93
N PRO A 9 -0.87 1.54 21.10
CA PRO A 9 0.12 1.64 20.05
C PRO A 9 -0.35 0.86 18.82
N VAL A 10 -0.32 1.51 17.65
CA VAL A 10 -0.63 0.86 16.38
C VAL A 10 0.39 -0.25 16.15
N ARG A 11 -0.07 -1.49 16.11
CA ARG A 11 0.76 -2.64 15.76
C ARG A 11 0.69 -2.86 14.26
N TYR A 12 1.80 -2.62 13.58
CA TYR A 12 1.96 -2.97 12.18
C TYR A 12 2.17 -4.48 12.04
N ALA A 13 1.49 -5.09 11.08
CA ALA A 13 1.67 -6.49 10.73
C ALA A 13 2.73 -6.65 9.63
N LEU A 14 3.34 -7.83 9.58
CA LEU A 14 4.21 -8.26 8.50
C LEU A 14 3.39 -8.81 7.34
N LEU A 15 3.94 -8.78 6.12
CA LEU A 15 3.23 -9.27 4.94
C LEU A 15 2.90 -10.76 5.03
N ARG A 16 3.82 -11.56 5.57
CA ARG A 16 3.61 -13.00 5.80
C ARG A 16 2.43 -13.33 6.75
N GLN A 17 1.98 -12.36 7.53
CA GLN A 17 0.87 -12.53 8.47
C GLN A 17 -0.49 -12.23 7.84
N LEU A 18 -0.50 -11.67 6.63
CA LEU A 18 -1.73 -11.38 5.92
C LEU A 18 -2.48 -12.68 5.64
N THR A 19 -3.79 -12.65 5.90
CA THR A 19 -4.68 -13.76 5.57
C THR A 19 -5.96 -13.23 4.95
N PRO A 20 -6.60 -13.98 4.03
CA PRO A 20 -7.86 -13.57 3.42
C PRO A 20 -9.03 -13.45 4.41
N SER A 21 -8.93 -14.13 5.56
CA SER A 21 -9.98 -14.16 6.59
C SER A 21 -10.15 -12.85 7.36
N ARG A 22 -9.19 -11.92 7.24
CA ARG A 22 -9.20 -10.63 7.94
C ARG A 22 -9.08 -9.50 6.92
N ASP A 23 -9.96 -8.51 7.06
CA ASP A 23 -10.14 -7.38 6.15
C ASP A 23 -9.36 -6.11 6.54
N ARG A 24 -9.02 -5.96 7.83
CA ARG A 24 -8.36 -4.74 8.35
C ARG A 24 -6.95 -4.98 8.82
N TRP A 25 -5.99 -4.33 8.18
CA TRP A 25 -4.57 -4.42 8.47
C TRP A 25 -3.92 -3.03 8.56
N HIS A 26 -2.93 -2.91 9.44
CA HIS A 26 -1.98 -1.80 9.43
C HIS A 26 -0.64 -2.37 9.00
N LEU A 27 -0.06 -1.83 7.92
CA LEU A 27 1.20 -2.30 7.36
C LEU A 27 2.19 -1.14 7.31
N LYS A 28 3.46 -1.45 7.54
CA LYS A 28 4.58 -0.52 7.31
C LYS A 28 5.42 -1.10 6.19
N VAL A 29 5.29 -0.53 4.99
CA VAL A 29 5.90 -1.04 3.76
C VAL A 29 6.52 0.08 2.94
N CYS A 30 7.51 -0.26 2.13
CA CYS A 30 8.09 0.61 1.13
C CYS A 30 7.51 0.27 -0.26
N LEU A 31 7.16 1.30 -1.04
CA LEU A 31 6.75 1.14 -2.43
C LEU A 31 8.00 0.98 -3.32
N SER A 32 8.31 -0.25 -3.70
CA SER A 32 9.49 -0.56 -4.52
C SER A 32 9.28 -0.22 -6.00
N ARG A 33 8.12 -0.60 -6.55
CA ARG A 33 7.76 -0.38 -7.96
C ARG A 33 6.28 0.00 -8.09
N LYS A 34 5.97 0.82 -9.09
CA LYS A 34 4.59 1.12 -9.49
C LYS A 34 4.50 1.24 -11.01
N TRP A 35 3.41 0.76 -11.60
CA TRP A 35 3.13 0.92 -13.02
C TRP A 35 1.64 1.04 -13.29
N THR A 36 1.27 1.86 -14.28
CA THR A 36 -0.12 2.04 -14.69
C THR A 36 -0.54 0.91 -15.61
N THR A 37 -1.63 0.25 -15.26
CA THR A 37 -2.26 -0.80 -16.07
C THR A 37 -3.23 -0.16 -17.04
N ARG A 38 -3.15 -0.53 -18.32
CA ARG A 38 -3.94 0.09 -19.39
C ARG A 38 -4.64 -0.96 -20.25
N ASN A 39 -5.81 -0.61 -20.76
CA ASN A 39 -6.44 -1.32 -21.87
C ASN A 39 -5.56 -1.21 -23.12
N PHE A 40 -5.12 -2.33 -23.69
CA PHE A 40 -4.28 -2.32 -24.89
C PHE A 40 -5.00 -1.78 -26.14
N THR A 41 -6.32 -1.94 -26.21
CA THR A 41 -7.14 -1.52 -27.35
C THR A 41 -7.55 -0.04 -27.23
N SER A 42 -8.12 0.37 -26.10
CA SER A 42 -8.61 1.75 -25.92
C SER A 42 -7.55 2.72 -25.39
N LYS A 43 -6.38 2.22 -24.96
CA LYS A 43 -5.33 2.97 -24.26
C LYS A 43 -5.78 3.62 -22.93
N GLU A 44 -6.99 3.30 -22.47
CA GLU A 44 -7.54 3.80 -21.21
C GLU A 44 -6.78 3.23 -20.01
N VAL A 45 -6.57 4.05 -18.98
CA VAL A 45 -6.00 3.60 -17.70
C VAL A 45 -7.06 2.80 -16.92
N TRP A 46 -6.75 1.55 -16.61
CA TRP A 46 -7.59 0.66 -15.79
C TRP A 46 -7.20 0.67 -14.32
N GLY A 47 -5.91 0.83 -14.02
CA GLY A 47 -5.41 0.58 -12.69
C GLY A 47 -3.99 1.06 -12.46
N LEU A 48 -3.55 0.90 -11.20
CA LEU A 48 -2.17 1.02 -10.77
C LEU A 48 -1.80 -0.29 -10.08
N ASP A 49 -0.78 -0.94 -10.60
CA ASP A 49 -0.14 -2.07 -9.94
C ASP A 49 1.10 -1.57 -9.18
N MET A 50 1.34 -2.19 -8.04
CA MET A 50 2.36 -1.81 -7.07
C MET A 50 3.04 -3.04 -6.49
N LEU A 51 4.33 -2.90 -6.19
CA LEU A 51 5.11 -3.86 -5.45
C LEU A 51 5.53 -3.23 -4.13
N PHE A 52 5.06 -3.79 -3.03
CA PHE A 52 5.41 -3.37 -1.68
C PHE A 52 6.38 -4.35 -1.04
N ILE A 53 7.29 -3.82 -0.23
CA ILE A 53 8.28 -4.60 0.52
C ILE A 53 8.18 -4.22 2.00
N ASP A 54 8.17 -5.20 2.91
CA ASP A 54 8.21 -4.95 4.36
C ASP A 54 9.63 -4.98 4.93
N GLU A 55 9.76 -4.86 6.25
CA GLU A 55 11.05 -4.84 6.95
C GLU A 55 11.83 -6.16 6.90
N ASN A 56 11.20 -7.27 6.55
CA ASN A 56 11.85 -8.56 6.37
C ASN A 56 12.14 -8.89 4.91
N GLU A 57 12.02 -7.89 4.03
CA GLU A 57 12.18 -8.03 2.58
C GLU A 57 11.14 -8.96 1.93
N ASP A 58 10.07 -9.31 2.67
CA ASP A 58 8.90 -10.00 2.11
C ASP A 58 8.22 -9.04 1.12
N GLN A 59 7.69 -9.57 0.01
CA GLN A 59 7.10 -8.76 -1.06
C GLN A 59 5.64 -9.10 -1.30
N ILE A 60 4.83 -8.09 -1.63
CA ILE A 60 3.44 -8.29 -2.05
C ILE A 60 3.09 -7.45 -3.27
N HIS A 61 2.35 -8.06 -4.19
CA HIS A 61 1.74 -7.37 -5.32
C HIS A 61 0.38 -6.81 -4.90
N ALA A 62 0.15 -5.54 -5.19
CA ALA A 62 -1.11 -4.85 -4.93
C ALA A 62 -1.61 -4.16 -6.19
N SER A 63 -2.93 -4.19 -6.41
CA SER A 63 -3.58 -3.54 -7.55
C SER A 63 -4.69 -2.62 -7.06
N ALA A 64 -4.73 -1.40 -7.59
CA ALA A 64 -5.76 -0.41 -7.32
C ALA A 64 -6.51 -0.04 -8.61
N PRO A 65 -7.85 -0.08 -8.63
CA PRO A 65 -8.64 0.37 -9.78
C PRO A 65 -8.53 1.88 -9.99
N LYS A 66 -8.73 2.33 -11.24
CA LYS A 66 -8.55 3.74 -11.66
C LYS A 66 -9.22 4.77 -10.75
N ASP A 67 -10.40 4.46 -10.23
CA ASP A 67 -11.20 5.38 -9.42
C ASP A 67 -10.55 5.66 -8.06
N LEU A 68 -9.77 4.71 -7.53
CA LEU A 68 -9.01 4.87 -6.29
C LEU A 68 -7.65 5.53 -6.53
N ILE A 69 -7.04 5.36 -7.72
CA ILE A 69 -5.75 5.99 -8.03
C ILE A 69 -5.79 7.50 -7.84
N LEU A 70 -6.89 8.14 -8.27
CA LEU A 70 -7.06 9.59 -8.16
C LEU A 70 -6.97 10.09 -6.71
N GLN A 71 -7.35 9.26 -5.73
CA GLN A 71 -7.32 9.60 -4.31
C GLN A 71 -5.93 9.42 -3.68
N PHE A 72 -5.11 8.52 -4.22
CA PHE A 72 -3.80 8.16 -3.64
C PHE A 72 -2.60 8.66 -4.44
N ARG A 73 -2.84 9.32 -5.59
CA ARG A 73 -1.79 9.78 -6.49
C ARG A 73 -0.77 10.68 -5.80
N ASP A 74 -1.24 11.56 -4.93
CA ASP A 74 -0.42 12.56 -4.23
C ASP A 74 0.23 12.02 -2.95
N ILE A 75 -0.09 10.79 -2.56
CA ILE A 75 0.46 10.14 -1.35
C ILE A 75 1.45 9.05 -1.76
N LEU A 76 1.27 8.44 -2.92
CA LEU A 76 2.14 7.40 -3.47
C LEU A 76 3.34 8.01 -4.21
N HIS A 77 4.13 8.83 -3.52
CA HIS A 77 5.43 9.28 -4.01
C HIS A 77 6.52 8.29 -3.60
N ARG A 78 7.34 7.93 -4.59
CA ARG A 78 8.57 7.16 -4.37
C ARG A 78 9.61 8.17 -3.88
N GLU A 79 9.86 8.27 -2.58
CA GLU A 79 11.05 8.96 -2.08
C GLU A 79 12.25 8.02 -2.26
N ILE A 80 12.99 8.21 -3.36
CA ILE A 80 14.32 7.65 -3.51
C ILE A 80 15.28 8.77 -3.18
N PHE A 81 15.82 8.74 -1.97
CA PHE A 81 17.11 9.36 -1.73
C PHE A 81 18.17 8.44 -2.34
N SER A 82 18.69 8.84 -3.49
CA SER A 82 19.97 8.39 -4.03
C SER A 82 20.96 9.52 -3.76
N MET A 83 22.11 9.14 -3.18
CA MET A 83 23.27 9.96 -2.77
C MET A 83 23.44 11.30 -3.51
#